data_AF-A0A8S0SSF6-F1
#
_entry.id   AF-A0A8S0SSF6-F1
#
_cell.length_a   1.000
_cell.length_b   1.000
_cell.length_c   1.000
_cell.angle_alpha   90.00
_cell.angle_beta   90.00
_cell.angle_gamma   90.00
#
_symmetry.space_group_name_H-M   'P 1'
#
loop_
_entity.id
_entity.type
_entity.pdbx_description
1 polymer ?
#
loop_
_entity_poly.entity_id
_entity_poly.type
_entity_poly.pdbx_seq_one_letter_code
_entity_poly.pdbx_strand_id
1 'polypeptide(L)'
;MSGWWECYCSCDDDSLYEDFPVGKKPFSLPSPLPQWPQGQGFATGKICLGEIEVIKITKFSEIWSCVPLRGKEKGVTFYKPVEIPDGYFCLGHYCQQNDAQLRGYVLVAKAISTTKHRGDEIRGSTSDSPALIKPLSYSLVWSANSRNNGEGYIWLPNAPAGYKPMGFAVTIESDEPDLEEVRCVRDDLTASCEAGDVIFDLSSFLSKDEFQVWNTRPCKRGMFCKGVPVGTFFCSSNQSSKDELNIACLKNFDSSLHAMPNLDQVHALIKHYGPTVFFHPDEVYLPSSVSWFFENGALLYKEGREKGLDIDSKGSNLPGGGSNDGKFWLDLPDDGENSDYLKCGNLESAELYVHIKPASGGTFTDIAMWIFCPFNGPATLKAVKLNISFNKIGQHVGDWEHFTLRLSNFTGELWCAYFSEHSGGEWLDASELEFIKGNKSIVYSSKSGHASFPHPGCYIQGSTKLGIGLRNDCAESKYMVDSSTKYQIIAAEYLGDGNFTEPHWLQYMREWGPTIVYNSRSELEKILKHLPFFIRFSLENLIEILPTELYGEEGPTGPKEKNNWEGDERC
;
A
#
# COMPACT_ATOMS: atom_id res chain seq x y z
N MET A 1 67.91 -0.98 36.00
CA MET A 1 68.81 -0.63 34.88
C MET A 1 68.72 -1.78 33.89
N SER A 2 68.51 -1.62 32.58
CA SER A 2 68.13 -0.46 31.74
C SER A 2 67.94 -0.98 30.29
N GLY A 3 67.17 -0.28 29.45
CA GLY A 3 66.84 -0.71 28.06
C GLY A 3 65.35 -1.12 27.97
N TRP A 4 64.42 -0.35 27.40
CA TRP A 4 64.40 0.37 26.12
C TRP A 4 64.63 -0.55 24.92
N TRP A 5 63.55 -0.80 24.18
CA TRP A 5 63.57 -1.24 22.79
C TRP A 5 62.59 -0.37 22.02
N GLU A 6 63.14 0.37 21.06
CA GLU A 6 62.38 1.21 20.12
C GLU A 6 61.77 0.31 19.04
N CYS A 7 60.47 0.46 18.76
CA CYS A 7 59.90 -0.09 17.53
C CYS A 7 60.10 0.91 16.40
N TYR A 8 60.80 0.47 15.34
CA TYR A 8 60.97 1.23 14.11
C TYR A 8 59.63 1.52 13.43
N CYS A 9 59.45 2.74 12.95
CA CYS A 9 58.45 3.04 11.93
C CYS A 9 58.92 2.49 10.58
N SER A 10 58.05 1.75 9.88
CA SER A 10 58.06 1.71 8.42
C SER A 10 56.84 2.49 7.95
N CYS A 11 57.07 3.49 7.12
CA CYS A 11 56.01 4.24 6.46
C CYS A 11 55.74 3.54 5.13
N ASP A 12 54.63 2.82 5.02
CA ASP A 12 54.10 2.40 3.72
C ASP A 12 52.83 3.21 3.45
N ASP A 13 53.00 4.17 2.54
CA ASP A 13 51.99 5.09 2.02
C ASP A 13 51.26 4.38 0.87
N ASP A 14 50.25 3.59 1.21
CA ASP A 14 49.35 2.98 0.23
C ASP A 14 47.94 3.57 0.38
N SER A 15 47.64 4.51 -0.52
CA SER A 15 46.34 5.16 -0.62
C SER A 15 45.27 4.16 -1.07
N LEU A 16 44.57 3.55 -0.11
CA LEU A 16 43.32 2.84 -0.36
C LEU A 16 42.21 3.82 -0.74
N TYR A 17 42.25 4.29 -1.99
CA TYR A 17 41.05 4.68 -2.71
C TYR A 17 40.23 3.40 -2.93
N GLU A 18 39.45 2.99 -1.92
CA GLU A 18 38.38 2.04 -2.13
C GLU A 18 37.35 2.69 -3.06
N ASP A 19 37.10 2.05 -4.21
CA ASP A 19 36.14 2.50 -5.21
C ASP A 19 34.78 2.79 -4.55
N PHE A 20 34.30 4.03 -4.67
CA PHE A 20 32.91 4.35 -4.36
C PHE A 20 32.00 3.44 -5.21
N PRO A 21 30.95 2.82 -4.62
CA PRO A 21 30.10 1.92 -5.36
C PRO A 21 29.46 2.66 -6.54
N VAL A 22 29.78 2.22 -7.75
CA VAL A 22 29.21 2.73 -9.01
C VAL A 22 27.70 2.80 -8.87
N GLY A 23 27.14 4.00 -9.07
CA GLY A 23 25.78 4.36 -8.64
C GLY A 23 24.72 3.31 -8.97
N LYS A 24 23.85 3.02 -7.98
CA LYS A 24 22.82 1.99 -8.09
C LYS A 24 21.99 2.19 -9.35
N LYS A 25 21.93 1.16 -10.20
CA LYS A 25 21.08 1.17 -11.38
C LYS A 25 19.61 1.21 -10.94
N PRO A 26 18.77 2.09 -11.54
CA PRO A 26 17.34 2.08 -11.29
C PRO A 26 16.73 0.71 -11.52
N PHE A 27 15.66 0.40 -10.79
CA PHE A 27 14.87 -0.79 -11.08
C PHE A 27 14.25 -0.71 -12.48
N SER A 28 13.96 -1.86 -13.09
CA SER A 28 13.15 -1.96 -14.30
C SER A 28 12.35 -3.25 -14.23
N LEU A 29 11.06 -3.18 -14.61
CA LEU A 29 10.17 -4.33 -14.66
C LEU A 29 10.73 -5.43 -15.59
N PRO A 30 10.42 -6.73 -15.36
CA PRO A 30 10.98 -7.84 -16.14
C PRO A 30 10.65 -7.82 -17.64
N SER A 31 9.68 -7.00 -18.07
CA SER A 31 9.33 -6.77 -19.46
C SER A 31 9.00 -5.30 -19.72
N PRO A 32 9.26 -4.79 -20.93
CA PRO A 32 8.99 -3.40 -21.28
C PRO A 32 7.49 -3.10 -21.25
N LEU A 33 7.15 -1.84 -20.98
CA LEU A 33 5.78 -1.35 -21.06
C LEU A 33 5.25 -1.47 -22.51
N PRO A 34 4.03 -1.98 -22.73
CA PRO A 34 3.41 -2.00 -24.04
C PRO A 34 2.94 -0.59 -24.41
N GLN A 35 2.59 -0.39 -25.69
CA GLN A 35 1.76 0.75 -26.06
C GLN A 35 0.34 0.51 -25.54
N TRP A 36 -0.11 1.34 -24.61
CA TRP A 36 -1.48 1.28 -24.09
C TRP A 36 -2.51 1.67 -25.16
N PRO A 37 -3.77 1.18 -25.05
CA PRO A 37 -4.88 1.67 -25.87
C PRO A 37 -5.01 3.20 -25.77
N GLN A 38 -5.57 3.82 -26.81
CA GLN A 38 -5.76 5.28 -26.81
C GLN A 38 -6.79 5.70 -25.76
N GLY A 39 -6.52 6.84 -25.12
CA GLY A 39 -7.35 7.45 -24.09
C GLY A 39 -7.16 8.96 -24.06
N GLN A 40 -7.52 9.61 -22.94
CA GLN A 40 -7.46 11.07 -22.81
C GLN A 40 -6.10 11.55 -22.27
N GLY A 41 -5.82 11.33 -20.98
CA GLY A 41 -4.57 11.74 -20.32
C GLY A 41 -3.71 10.61 -19.76
N PHE A 42 -4.26 9.40 -19.58
CA PHE A 42 -3.52 8.25 -19.06
C PHE A 42 -2.28 7.91 -19.91
N ALA A 43 -1.17 7.65 -19.23
CA ALA A 43 0.13 7.29 -19.79
C ALA A 43 0.76 8.31 -20.76
N THR A 44 0.38 9.60 -20.66
CA THR A 44 0.93 10.68 -21.51
C THR A 44 2.21 11.34 -20.98
N GLY A 45 2.76 10.86 -19.85
CA GLY A 45 3.93 11.41 -19.18
C GLY A 45 3.68 12.65 -18.31
N LYS A 46 2.47 13.24 -18.37
CA LYS A 46 2.12 14.49 -17.68
C LYS A 46 0.67 14.46 -17.19
N ILE A 47 0.38 15.20 -16.12
CA ILE A 47 -0.96 15.31 -15.54
C ILE A 47 -1.27 16.77 -15.21
N CYS A 48 -2.43 17.26 -15.63
CA CYS A 48 -2.93 18.57 -15.21
C CYS A 48 -3.70 18.45 -13.88
N LEU A 49 -3.31 19.25 -12.88
CA LEU A 49 -3.95 19.33 -11.57
C LEU A 49 -4.87 20.56 -11.43
N GLY A 50 -5.15 21.28 -12.53
CA GLY A 50 -5.87 22.56 -12.54
C GLY A 50 -4.98 23.69 -13.05
N GLU A 51 -4.49 24.55 -12.15
CA GLU A 51 -3.53 25.63 -12.49
C GLU A 51 -2.07 25.15 -12.60
N ILE A 52 -1.80 23.87 -12.35
CA ILE A 52 -0.46 23.28 -12.36
C ILE A 52 -0.45 22.03 -13.23
N GLU A 53 0.49 21.94 -14.17
CA GLU A 53 0.87 20.69 -14.83
C GLU A 53 2.04 20.07 -14.08
N VAL A 54 1.98 18.76 -13.82
CA VAL A 54 3.07 17.99 -13.23
C VAL A 54 3.58 16.92 -14.18
N ILE A 55 4.86 16.59 -14.04
CA ILE A 55 5.51 15.44 -14.66
C ILE A 55 6.34 14.70 -13.61
N LYS A 56 6.51 13.38 -13.80
CA LYS A 56 7.24 12.50 -12.88
C LYS A 56 8.71 12.39 -13.29
N ILE A 57 9.64 12.91 -12.48
CA ILE A 57 11.09 12.75 -12.67
C ILE A 57 11.56 11.55 -11.85
N THR A 58 12.18 10.57 -12.50
CA THR A 58 12.80 9.38 -11.87
C THR A 58 14.33 9.35 -12.07
N LYS A 59 14.90 10.43 -12.63
CA LYS A 59 16.34 10.60 -12.83
C LYS A 59 16.92 11.54 -11.80
N PHE A 60 18.04 11.13 -11.21
CA PHE A 60 18.59 11.75 -10.02
C PHE A 60 20.11 11.87 -10.09
N SER A 61 20.66 12.96 -9.55
CA SER A 61 22.06 13.05 -9.14
C SER A 61 22.15 12.95 -7.63
N GLU A 62 23.01 12.07 -7.13
CA GLU A 62 23.36 11.98 -5.72
C GLU A 62 23.98 13.31 -5.25
N ILE A 63 23.61 13.73 -4.03
CA ILE A 63 24.16 14.93 -3.37
C ILE A 63 25.04 14.50 -2.20
N TRP A 64 24.48 13.69 -1.30
CA TRP A 64 25.08 13.35 -0.01
C TRP A 64 24.45 12.09 0.59
N SER A 65 25.24 11.28 1.30
CA SER A 65 24.79 10.07 2.01
C SER A 65 25.08 10.14 3.51
N CYS A 66 24.04 10.00 4.33
CA CYS A 66 24.16 9.82 5.77
C CYS A 66 24.33 8.33 6.10
N VAL A 67 25.46 7.93 6.68
CA VAL A 67 25.76 6.53 7.00
C VAL A 67 26.06 6.34 8.49
N PRO A 68 25.38 5.42 9.21
CA PRO A 68 25.71 5.13 10.60
C PRO A 68 27.10 4.49 10.74
N LEU A 69 27.87 4.88 11.77
CA LEU A 69 29.20 4.33 12.10
C LEU A 69 29.22 2.80 12.30
N ARG A 70 28.06 2.17 12.53
CA ARG A 70 27.89 0.72 12.69
C ARG A 70 26.69 0.19 11.90
N GLY A 71 26.69 0.38 10.59
CA GLY A 71 25.69 -0.21 9.69
C GLY A 71 25.68 0.43 8.32
N LYS A 72 26.72 0.19 7.51
CA LYS A 72 26.92 0.86 6.20
C LYS A 72 25.69 0.77 5.26
N GLU A 73 24.93 -0.32 5.34
CA GLU A 73 23.77 -0.59 4.48
C GLU A 73 22.50 0.18 4.89
N LYS A 74 22.36 0.56 6.17
CA LYS A 74 21.16 1.25 6.70
C LYS A 74 21.24 2.77 6.70
N GLY A 75 22.07 3.34 5.80
CA GLY A 75 22.14 4.78 5.60
C GLY A 75 20.95 5.33 4.81
N VAL A 76 20.94 6.64 4.61
CA VAL A 76 20.04 7.36 3.69
C VAL A 76 20.84 8.23 2.74
N THR A 77 20.47 8.21 1.46
CA THR A 77 21.09 9.04 0.41
C THR A 77 20.09 10.05 -0.10
N PHE A 78 20.55 11.29 -0.28
CA PHE A 78 19.80 12.43 -0.76
C PHE A 78 20.17 12.77 -2.21
N TYR A 79 19.17 13.14 -2.99
CA TYR A 79 19.26 13.24 -4.44
C TYR A 79 18.53 14.48 -4.97
N LYS A 80 19.15 15.13 -5.95
CA LYS A 80 18.54 16.21 -6.73
C LYS A 80 17.91 15.62 -8.00
N PRO A 81 16.64 15.94 -8.34
CA PRO A 81 16.07 15.58 -9.63
C PRO A 81 16.82 16.29 -10.77
N VAL A 82 17.15 15.55 -11.83
CA VAL A 82 17.88 16.05 -13.02
C VAL A 82 17.07 15.85 -14.30
N GLU A 83 17.51 16.46 -15.40
CA GLU A 83 16.79 16.49 -16.69
C GLU A 83 15.37 17.10 -16.59
N ILE A 84 15.18 18.08 -15.70
CA ILE A 84 13.93 18.84 -15.59
C ILE A 84 13.71 19.63 -16.91
N PRO A 85 12.60 19.41 -17.65
CA PRO A 85 12.32 20.11 -18.90
C PRO A 85 11.99 21.59 -18.73
N ASP A 86 12.23 22.38 -19.77
CA ASP A 86 12.07 23.83 -19.75
C ASP A 86 10.68 24.31 -19.28
N GLY A 87 10.70 25.17 -18.27
CA GLY A 87 9.52 25.76 -17.65
C GLY A 87 8.81 24.90 -16.61
N TYR A 88 9.31 23.70 -16.30
CA TYR A 88 8.99 23.01 -15.04
C TYR A 88 10.02 23.39 -13.97
N PHE A 89 9.59 23.33 -12.71
CA PHE A 89 10.42 23.68 -11.57
C PHE A 89 10.40 22.58 -10.50
N CYS A 90 11.55 22.41 -9.84
CA CYS A 90 11.69 21.52 -8.70
C CYS A 90 10.83 21.99 -7.52
N LEU A 91 10.25 21.04 -6.78
CA LEU A 91 9.41 21.29 -5.60
C LEU A 91 10.08 20.83 -4.28
N GLY A 92 11.19 20.12 -4.38
CA GLY A 92 11.95 19.54 -3.28
C GLY A 92 12.84 18.40 -3.77
N HIS A 93 13.79 17.97 -2.94
CA HIS A 93 14.71 16.88 -3.22
C HIS A 93 14.16 15.52 -2.78
N TYR A 94 14.79 14.45 -3.26
CA TYR A 94 14.43 13.07 -2.97
C TYR A 94 15.42 12.44 -1.96
N CYS A 95 14.99 11.41 -1.24
CA CYS A 95 15.88 10.55 -0.48
C CYS A 95 15.36 9.12 -0.38
N GLN A 96 16.26 8.16 -0.17
CA GLN A 96 15.92 6.76 0.11
C GLN A 96 17.00 6.06 0.95
N GLN A 97 16.65 4.90 1.50
CA GLN A 97 17.60 4.03 2.19
C GLN A 97 18.69 3.51 1.25
N ASN A 98 19.86 3.23 1.83
CA ASN A 98 21.07 2.81 1.13
C ASN A 98 21.10 1.33 0.74
N ASP A 99 20.18 0.51 1.23
CA ASP A 99 19.95 -0.89 0.85
C ASP A 99 18.91 -1.02 -0.28
N ALA A 100 17.84 -0.23 -0.25
CA ALA A 100 16.80 -0.13 -1.29
C ALA A 100 17.36 0.16 -2.71
N GLN A 101 16.72 -0.41 -3.75
CA GLN A 101 17.04 -0.10 -5.14
C GLN A 101 16.53 1.30 -5.52
N LEU A 102 17.18 1.96 -6.50
CA LEU A 102 16.76 3.31 -6.91
C LEU A 102 15.44 3.24 -7.71
N ARG A 103 14.34 3.71 -7.11
CA ARG A 103 13.02 3.73 -7.76
C ARG A 103 12.12 4.92 -7.38
N GLY A 104 12.67 5.91 -6.70
CA GLY A 104 11.92 7.13 -6.35
C GLY A 104 11.38 7.91 -7.53
N TYR A 105 10.55 8.90 -7.20
CA TYR A 105 10.20 9.98 -8.11
C TYR A 105 10.12 11.31 -7.37
N VAL A 106 10.24 12.40 -8.11
CA VAL A 106 9.79 13.73 -7.68
C VAL A 106 8.86 14.28 -8.75
N LEU A 107 7.73 14.84 -8.34
CA LEU A 107 6.89 15.65 -9.22
C LEU A 107 7.50 17.05 -9.36
N VAL A 108 7.79 17.45 -10.59
CA VAL A 108 8.16 18.83 -10.93
C VAL A 108 6.98 19.51 -11.60
N ALA A 109 6.82 20.81 -11.36
CA ALA A 109 5.59 21.53 -11.62
C ALA A 109 5.77 22.73 -12.55
N LYS A 110 4.76 22.99 -13.38
CA LYS A 110 4.67 24.13 -14.29
C LYS A 110 3.32 24.81 -14.13
N ALA A 111 3.32 26.13 -13.93
CA ALA A 111 2.09 26.90 -13.87
C ALA A 111 1.43 26.98 -15.26
N ILE A 112 0.13 26.72 -15.32
CA ILE A 112 -0.70 26.86 -16.53
C ILE A 112 -1.55 28.12 -16.38
N SER A 113 -1.59 28.97 -17.41
CA SER A 113 -2.56 30.06 -17.46
C SER A 113 -3.93 29.50 -17.83
N THR A 114 -4.84 29.43 -16.86
CA THR A 114 -6.23 29.04 -17.10
C THR A 114 -6.97 30.19 -17.77
N THR A 115 -7.25 30.07 -19.07
CA THR A 115 -8.16 30.99 -19.75
C THR A 115 -9.56 30.82 -19.15
N LYS A 116 -9.96 31.75 -18.28
CA LYS A 116 -11.31 31.80 -17.69
C LYS A 116 -12.36 31.66 -18.80
N HIS A 117 -13.13 30.57 -18.77
CA HIS A 117 -14.32 30.47 -19.61
C HIS A 117 -15.27 31.60 -19.22
N ARG A 118 -15.70 32.40 -20.22
CA ARG A 118 -16.71 33.44 -20.03
C ARG A 118 -18.04 32.78 -19.67
N GLY A 119 -18.38 32.73 -18.38
CA GLY A 119 -19.62 32.12 -17.89
C GLY A 119 -19.89 32.46 -16.42
N ASP A 120 -19.00 32.04 -15.51
CA ASP A 120 -19.22 32.17 -14.06
C ASP A 120 -18.67 33.47 -13.45
N GLU A 121 -19.26 34.60 -13.84
CA GLU A 121 -19.23 35.78 -12.98
C GLU A 121 -20.32 35.65 -11.90
N ILE A 122 -20.00 35.04 -10.75
CA ILE A 122 -20.52 35.34 -9.38
C ILE A 122 -19.75 34.47 -8.35
N ARG A 123 -18.58 34.96 -7.93
CA ARG A 123 -18.00 34.88 -6.56
C ARG A 123 -16.66 35.64 -6.58
N GLY A 124 -16.49 36.58 -5.65
CA GLY A 124 -15.31 37.45 -5.62
C GLY A 124 -14.08 36.77 -5.03
N SER A 125 -12.91 37.06 -5.62
CA SER A 125 -11.57 36.51 -5.35
C SER A 125 -11.44 34.99 -5.58
N THR A 126 -10.30 34.44 -6.03
CA THR A 126 -8.94 34.96 -6.23
C THR A 126 -8.48 34.69 -7.69
N SER A 127 -7.26 34.96 -8.17
CA SER A 127 -6.12 35.76 -7.69
C SER A 127 -5.41 36.41 -8.89
N ASP A 128 -4.50 37.36 -8.64
CA ASP A 128 -3.45 37.77 -9.60
C ASP A 128 -2.09 37.10 -9.30
N SER A 129 -1.98 36.39 -8.17
CA SER A 129 -0.75 35.73 -7.73
C SER A 129 -0.48 34.41 -8.48
N PRO A 130 0.76 34.16 -8.94
CA PRO A 130 1.10 32.95 -9.70
C PRO A 130 0.94 31.67 -8.87
N ALA A 131 0.69 30.54 -9.54
CA ALA A 131 0.57 29.23 -8.88
C ALA A 131 1.88 28.75 -8.21
N LEU A 132 3.03 29.18 -8.75
CA LEU A 132 4.38 28.82 -8.29
C LEU A 132 5.20 30.11 -8.07
N ILE A 133 5.96 30.17 -6.97
CA ILE A 133 6.83 31.29 -6.63
C ILE A 133 8.14 30.80 -6.02
N LYS A 134 9.20 31.62 -6.07
CA LYS A 134 10.45 31.35 -5.34
C LYS A 134 10.23 31.46 -3.82
N PRO A 135 10.98 30.72 -2.99
CA PRO A 135 11.08 31.04 -1.57
C PRO A 135 11.69 32.44 -1.37
N LEU A 136 11.49 33.02 -0.18
CA LEU A 136 12.13 34.27 0.23
C LEU A 136 13.58 34.07 0.69
N SER A 137 13.83 32.92 1.30
CA SER A 137 15.12 32.43 1.81
C SER A 137 14.96 30.95 2.20
N TYR A 138 15.97 30.35 2.80
CA TYR A 138 15.92 29.01 3.40
C TYR A 138 16.28 29.04 4.88
N SER A 139 15.67 28.13 5.64
CA SER A 139 16.02 27.87 7.05
C SER A 139 16.79 26.56 7.14
N LEU A 140 17.99 26.57 7.71
CA LEU A 140 18.76 25.35 7.98
C LEU A 140 18.02 24.51 9.04
N VAL A 141 17.68 23.27 8.69
CA VAL A 141 16.97 22.32 9.59
C VAL A 141 17.94 21.33 10.20
N TRP A 142 18.92 20.86 9.44
CA TRP A 142 19.91 19.89 9.93
C TRP A 142 21.22 20.00 9.15
N SER A 143 22.36 19.68 9.79
CA SER A 143 23.69 19.68 9.16
C SER A 143 24.61 18.59 9.69
N ALA A 144 25.35 17.93 8.81
CA ALA A 144 26.31 16.86 9.12
C ALA A 144 27.66 17.42 9.62
N ASN A 145 27.73 17.86 10.88
CA ASN A 145 28.99 18.35 11.46
C ASN A 145 29.89 17.20 11.96
N SER A 146 30.33 16.30 11.08
CA SER A 146 31.26 15.22 11.46
C SER A 146 32.23 14.81 10.35
N ARG A 147 33.48 14.49 10.75
CA ARG A 147 34.61 14.16 9.84
C ARG A 147 34.44 12.90 8.97
N ASN A 148 33.39 12.11 9.19
CA ASN A 148 33.30 10.75 8.64
C ASN A 148 32.17 10.55 7.61
N ASN A 149 31.21 11.46 7.52
CA ASN A 149 30.00 11.31 6.69
C ASN A 149 29.90 12.35 5.55
N GLY A 150 30.95 13.14 5.32
CA GLY A 150 30.88 14.33 4.46
C GLY A 150 30.06 15.46 5.08
N GLU A 151 30.11 16.63 4.43
CA GLU A 151 29.33 17.79 4.80
C GLU A 151 28.02 17.78 4.00
N GLY A 152 26.89 17.91 4.70
CA GLY A 152 25.55 17.80 4.12
C GLY A 152 24.56 18.62 4.93
N TYR A 153 23.80 19.48 4.26
CA TYR A 153 22.94 20.49 4.85
C TYR A 153 21.53 20.35 4.30
N ILE A 154 20.52 20.33 5.17
CA ILE A 154 19.11 20.19 4.79
C ILE A 154 18.35 21.46 5.14
N TRP A 155 17.68 22.01 4.14
CA TRP A 155 17.12 23.36 4.13
C TRP A 155 15.61 23.34 3.87
N LEU A 156 14.84 24.00 4.74
CA LEU A 156 13.42 24.25 4.53
C LEU A 156 13.25 25.57 3.75
N PRO A 157 12.54 25.59 2.60
CA PRO A 157 12.28 26.83 1.86
C PRO A 157 11.26 27.70 2.62
N ASN A 158 11.64 28.95 2.91
CA ASN A 158 10.78 29.93 3.57
C ASN A 158 9.80 30.53 2.54
N ALA A 159 8.61 29.96 2.46
CA ALA A 159 7.59 30.36 1.49
C ALA A 159 7.05 31.79 1.76
N PRO A 160 6.74 32.57 0.71
CA PRO A 160 5.99 33.82 0.85
C PRO A 160 4.60 33.60 1.47
N ALA A 161 4.02 34.65 2.06
CA ALA A 161 2.67 34.57 2.62
C ALA A 161 1.64 34.16 1.56
N GLY A 162 0.81 33.15 1.88
CA GLY A 162 -0.13 32.54 0.94
C GLY A 162 0.45 31.42 0.07
N TYR A 163 1.65 30.91 0.40
CA TYR A 163 2.30 29.77 -0.26
C TYR A 163 2.83 28.77 0.77
N LYS A 164 3.13 27.55 0.31
CA LYS A 164 3.74 26.46 1.10
C LYS A 164 4.92 25.84 0.34
N PRO A 165 5.98 25.38 1.02
CA PRO A 165 6.97 24.48 0.43
C PRO A 165 6.41 23.05 0.34
N MET A 166 6.84 22.27 -0.64
CA MET A 166 6.42 20.87 -0.84
C MET A 166 7.48 19.85 -0.37
N GLY A 167 8.63 20.33 0.10
CA GLY A 167 9.78 19.51 0.46
C GLY A 167 10.98 20.38 0.83
N PHE A 168 12.12 19.73 0.99
CA PHE A 168 13.39 20.34 1.42
C PHE A 168 14.37 20.42 0.25
N ALA A 169 15.36 21.31 0.34
CA ALA A 169 16.55 21.30 -0.50
C ALA A 169 17.75 20.77 0.31
N VAL A 170 18.68 20.09 -0.36
CA VAL A 170 19.89 19.52 0.24
C VAL A 170 21.11 20.03 -0.50
N THR A 171 22.15 20.43 0.23
CA THR A 171 23.43 20.90 -0.33
C THR A 171 24.61 20.24 0.39
N ILE A 172 25.78 20.27 -0.24
CA ILE A 172 27.07 19.94 0.40
C ILE A 172 27.81 21.18 0.91
N GLU A 173 27.38 22.37 0.49
CA GLU A 173 27.93 23.67 0.92
C GLU A 173 27.06 24.26 2.05
N SER A 174 27.71 24.93 3.00
CA SER A 174 27.07 25.56 4.17
C SER A 174 26.30 26.84 3.85
N ASP A 175 26.51 27.41 2.67
CA ASP A 175 25.84 28.61 2.21
C ASP A 175 24.38 28.31 1.80
N GLU A 176 23.55 29.33 1.87
CA GLU A 176 22.12 29.22 1.58
C GLU A 176 21.88 28.84 0.11
N PRO A 177 20.99 27.87 -0.21
CA PRO A 177 20.68 27.49 -1.59
C PRO A 177 20.16 28.68 -2.43
N ASP A 178 20.39 28.65 -3.74
CA ASP A 178 19.81 29.64 -4.66
C ASP A 178 18.27 29.61 -4.57
N LEU A 179 17.63 30.77 -4.59
CA LEU A 179 16.16 30.90 -4.63
C LEU A 179 15.54 30.30 -5.91
N GLU A 180 16.34 29.95 -6.91
CA GLU A 180 15.94 29.15 -8.08
C GLU A 180 15.82 27.65 -7.80
N GLU A 181 16.44 27.12 -6.73
CA GLU A 181 16.60 25.68 -6.49
C GLU A 181 15.27 24.93 -6.38
N VAL A 182 14.24 25.56 -5.80
CA VAL A 182 12.87 25.03 -5.74
C VAL A 182 11.81 26.12 -5.93
N ARG A 183 10.54 25.71 -5.96
CA ARG A 183 9.36 26.59 -5.87
C ARG A 183 8.45 26.24 -4.71
N CYS A 184 7.86 27.26 -4.13
CA CYS A 184 6.71 27.16 -3.25
C CYS A 184 5.41 27.25 -4.07
N VAL A 185 4.38 26.57 -3.59
CA VAL A 185 3.07 26.43 -4.27
C VAL A 185 2.02 27.27 -3.54
N ARG A 186 1.13 27.93 -4.28
CA ARG A 186 0.07 28.78 -3.72
C ARG A 186 -0.86 27.93 -2.83
N ASP A 187 -1.15 28.39 -1.62
CA ASP A 187 -1.71 27.58 -0.52
C ASP A 187 -3.03 26.87 -0.88
N ASP A 188 -3.90 27.53 -1.67
CA ASP A 188 -5.15 26.97 -2.17
C ASP A 188 -4.97 25.75 -3.09
N LEU A 189 -3.84 25.69 -3.80
CA LEU A 189 -3.42 24.60 -4.70
C LEU A 189 -2.75 23.42 -3.95
N THR A 190 -2.77 23.45 -2.61
CA THR A 190 -2.12 22.44 -1.75
C THR A 190 -3.12 21.65 -0.89
N ALA A 191 -2.64 20.55 -0.32
CA ALA A 191 -3.36 19.73 0.65
C ALA A 191 -2.47 19.44 1.88
N SER A 192 -3.08 19.35 3.06
CA SER A 192 -2.40 18.98 4.31
C SER A 192 -1.64 17.66 4.17
N CYS A 193 -0.42 17.64 4.70
CA CYS A 193 0.52 16.53 4.61
C CYS A 193 0.85 16.00 6.01
N GLU A 194 1.00 14.69 6.13
CA GLU A 194 1.52 14.00 7.32
C GLU A 194 2.82 13.26 6.97
N ALA A 195 3.62 12.96 7.99
CA ALA A 195 4.74 12.04 7.87
C ALA A 195 4.20 10.60 7.87
N GLY A 196 4.61 9.79 6.91
CA GLY A 196 4.30 8.36 6.88
C GLY A 196 5.44 7.55 7.49
N ASP A 197 5.96 6.63 6.71
CA ASP A 197 6.92 5.62 7.13
C ASP A 197 8.32 6.22 7.32
N VAL A 198 9.06 5.69 8.30
CA VAL A 198 10.42 6.14 8.63
C VAL A 198 11.38 5.65 7.55
N ILE A 199 11.96 6.58 6.79
CA ILE A 199 13.06 6.29 5.86
C ILE A 199 14.36 6.09 6.65
N PHE A 200 14.62 6.93 7.66
CA PHE A 200 15.86 6.87 8.44
C PHE A 200 15.69 7.39 9.86
N ASP A 201 16.41 6.78 10.81
CA ASP A 201 16.43 7.20 12.22
C ASP A 201 17.84 7.08 12.83
N LEU A 202 18.52 8.22 12.93
CA LEU A 202 19.85 8.33 13.55
C LEU A 202 19.80 8.27 15.09
N SER A 203 18.67 8.61 15.71
CA SER A 203 18.50 8.63 17.18
C SER A 203 18.66 7.24 17.79
N SER A 204 18.34 6.20 17.00
CA SER A 204 18.58 4.79 17.36
C SER A 204 20.07 4.41 17.48
N PHE A 205 20.98 5.24 16.96
CA PHE A 205 22.43 4.98 16.92
C PHE A 205 23.28 5.98 17.72
N LEU A 206 22.80 7.20 17.98
CA LEU A 206 23.54 8.27 18.66
C LEU A 206 22.70 8.96 19.74
N SER A 207 23.23 9.06 20.97
CA SER A 207 22.52 9.61 22.13
C SER A 207 22.49 11.15 22.23
N LYS A 208 22.75 11.86 21.12
CA LYS A 208 22.83 13.33 21.10
C LYS A 208 22.22 14.00 19.87
N ASP A 209 22.08 13.29 18.75
CA ASP A 209 21.63 13.85 17.48
C ASP A 209 20.33 13.16 17.04
N GLU A 210 19.18 13.70 17.47
CA GLU A 210 17.84 13.22 17.08
C GLU A 210 17.53 13.60 15.62
N PHE A 211 18.11 12.91 14.65
CA PHE A 211 17.77 13.10 13.23
C PHE A 211 16.93 11.95 12.68
N GLN A 212 15.75 12.29 12.16
CA GLN A 212 14.81 11.35 11.56
C GLN A 212 14.32 11.87 10.21
N VAL A 213 14.06 10.94 9.28
CA VAL A 213 13.58 11.20 7.92
C VAL A 213 12.41 10.29 7.62
N TRP A 214 11.37 10.82 6.99
CA TRP A 214 10.12 10.12 6.67
C TRP A 214 9.71 10.35 5.22
N ASN A 215 8.94 9.41 4.68
CA ASN A 215 8.15 9.68 3.48
C ASN A 215 6.98 10.64 3.83
N THR A 216 6.36 11.21 2.79
CA THR A 216 5.32 12.22 2.92
C THR A 216 4.05 11.78 2.21
N ARG A 217 2.89 11.96 2.84
CA ARG A 217 1.60 11.61 2.24
C ARG A 217 0.48 12.58 2.65
N PRO A 218 -0.60 12.71 1.87
CA PRO A 218 -1.74 13.53 2.24
C PRO A 218 -2.43 13.01 3.51
N CYS A 219 -2.92 13.92 4.37
CA CYS A 219 -3.71 13.55 5.56
C CYS A 219 -5.07 12.94 5.22
N LYS A 220 -5.65 13.31 4.07
CA LYS A 220 -6.93 12.78 3.58
C LYS A 220 -6.67 11.92 2.34
N ARG A 221 -7.07 10.66 2.41
CA ARG A 221 -6.79 9.58 1.44
C ARG A 221 -8.08 8.81 1.09
N GLY A 222 -8.02 7.82 0.22
CA GLY A 222 -9.18 7.18 -0.41
C GLY A 222 -9.59 7.82 -1.73
N MET A 223 -10.49 7.15 -2.46
CA MET A 223 -10.77 7.40 -3.88
C MET A 223 -11.30 8.80 -4.23
N PHE A 224 -11.97 9.46 -3.29
CA PHE A 224 -12.54 10.79 -3.46
C PHE A 224 -11.60 11.92 -3.00
N CYS A 225 -10.43 11.58 -2.46
CA CYS A 225 -9.47 12.54 -1.93
C CYS A 225 -8.53 13.10 -3.00
N LYS A 226 -8.25 14.40 -2.88
CA LYS A 226 -7.56 15.19 -3.91
C LYS A 226 -6.07 15.41 -3.65
N GLY A 227 -5.52 14.91 -2.55
CA GLY A 227 -4.12 15.10 -2.20
C GLY A 227 -3.19 14.30 -3.10
N VAL A 228 -2.14 14.95 -3.60
CA VAL A 228 -1.12 14.39 -4.50
C VAL A 228 0.23 14.48 -3.80
N PRO A 229 0.87 13.36 -3.40
CA PRO A 229 2.22 13.37 -2.86
C PRO A 229 3.22 13.78 -3.95
N VAL A 230 4.25 14.53 -3.56
CA VAL A 230 5.25 15.07 -4.50
C VAL A 230 6.43 14.09 -4.69
N GLY A 231 6.56 13.08 -3.83
CA GLY A 231 7.72 12.17 -3.81
C GLY A 231 8.93 12.75 -3.07
N THR A 232 8.72 13.82 -2.31
CA THR A 232 9.70 14.44 -1.39
C THR A 232 9.69 13.77 -0.02
N PHE A 233 10.62 14.15 0.84
CA PHE A 233 10.72 13.66 2.23
C PHE A 233 10.36 14.74 3.25
N PHE A 234 10.10 14.31 4.49
CA PHE A 234 10.11 15.17 5.67
C PHE A 234 11.29 14.80 6.57
N CYS A 235 11.90 15.76 7.25
CA CYS A 235 12.91 15.49 8.28
C CYS A 235 12.75 16.42 9.48
N SER A 236 13.23 15.98 10.63
CA SER A 236 13.27 16.79 11.85
C SER A 236 14.55 16.50 12.65
N SER A 237 14.98 17.49 13.41
CA SER A 237 16.11 17.45 14.34
C SER A 237 15.70 17.48 15.82
N ASN A 238 14.39 17.46 16.11
CA ASN A 238 13.79 17.59 17.44
C ASN A 238 12.40 16.93 17.48
N GLN A 239 11.91 16.60 18.67
CA GLN A 239 10.53 16.13 18.93
C GLN A 239 9.45 17.24 18.76
N SER A 240 9.38 17.87 17.59
CA SER A 240 8.22 18.64 17.18
C SER A 240 6.99 17.73 17.05
N SER A 241 5.81 18.22 17.45
CA SER A 241 4.53 17.51 17.27
C SER A 241 4.35 17.10 15.80
N LYS A 242 4.15 15.80 15.54
CA LYS A 242 4.04 15.22 14.19
C LYS A 242 2.79 15.67 13.41
N ASP A 243 1.89 16.41 14.08
CA ASP A 243 0.52 16.65 13.65
C ASP A 243 0.37 17.81 12.64
N GLU A 244 1.34 18.73 12.55
CA GLU A 244 1.40 19.76 11.51
C GLU A 244 2.81 19.85 10.91
N LEU A 245 2.97 19.38 9.67
CA LEU A 245 4.22 19.53 8.93
C LEU A 245 4.37 20.95 8.36
N ASN A 246 5.61 21.45 8.33
CA ASN A 246 5.97 22.71 7.66
C ASN A 246 5.96 22.63 6.11
N ILE A 247 5.57 21.49 5.55
CA ILE A 247 5.44 21.22 4.11
C ILE A 247 4.02 20.74 3.79
N ALA A 248 3.60 20.84 2.53
CA ALA A 248 2.29 20.37 2.07
C ALA A 248 2.40 19.45 0.84
N CYS A 249 1.33 18.72 0.55
CA CYS A 249 1.15 17.99 -0.69
C CYS A 249 0.54 18.90 -1.76
N LEU A 250 0.66 18.52 -3.03
CA LEU A 250 -0.14 19.12 -4.10
C LEU A 250 -1.61 18.69 -3.99
N LYS A 251 -2.51 19.39 -4.69
CA LYS A 251 -3.94 19.07 -4.71
C LYS A 251 -4.48 19.07 -6.13
N ASN A 252 -5.12 17.97 -6.52
CA ASN A 252 -5.76 17.86 -7.82
C ASN A 252 -7.12 18.58 -7.82
N PHE A 253 -7.23 19.67 -8.59
CA PHE A 253 -8.49 20.38 -8.81
C PHE A 253 -9.24 19.92 -10.05
N ASP A 254 -8.63 19.16 -10.95
CA ASP A 254 -9.31 18.59 -12.10
C ASP A 254 -10.36 17.56 -11.65
N SER A 255 -11.64 17.89 -11.85
CA SER A 255 -12.76 16.99 -11.57
C SER A 255 -13.02 15.97 -12.67
N SER A 256 -12.40 16.11 -13.85
CA SER A 256 -12.56 15.14 -14.94
C SER A 256 -11.73 13.86 -14.73
N LEU A 257 -10.70 13.93 -13.89
CA LEU A 257 -9.74 12.85 -13.67
C LEU A 257 -9.18 12.28 -14.99
N HIS A 258 -8.93 13.15 -15.99
CA HIS A 258 -8.53 12.77 -17.36
C HIS A 258 -7.30 11.84 -17.45
N ALA A 259 -6.46 11.82 -16.41
CA ALA A 259 -5.29 10.96 -16.30
C ALA A 259 -5.61 9.51 -15.87
N MET A 260 -6.81 9.22 -15.38
CA MET A 260 -7.25 7.85 -15.09
C MET A 260 -7.41 7.05 -16.41
N PRO A 261 -7.17 5.73 -16.40
CA PRO A 261 -7.35 4.88 -17.57
C PRO A 261 -8.82 4.79 -17.98
N ASN A 262 -9.11 4.73 -19.27
CA ASN A 262 -10.45 4.34 -19.76
C ASN A 262 -10.64 2.81 -19.66
N LEU A 263 -11.85 2.31 -19.97
CA LEU A 263 -12.17 0.88 -19.84
C LEU A 263 -11.26 -0.04 -20.69
N ASP A 264 -10.92 0.35 -21.92
CA ASP A 264 -9.99 -0.39 -22.78
C ASP A 264 -8.58 -0.45 -22.16
N GLN A 265 -8.12 0.67 -21.59
CA GLN A 265 -6.85 0.76 -20.88
C GLN A 265 -6.87 -0.08 -19.60
N VAL A 266 -7.96 -0.09 -18.82
CA VAL A 266 -8.15 -0.97 -17.65
C VAL A 266 -8.01 -2.44 -18.06
N HIS A 267 -8.72 -2.88 -19.10
CA HIS A 267 -8.60 -4.26 -19.61
C HIS A 267 -7.16 -4.59 -20.06
N ALA A 268 -6.44 -3.64 -20.67
CA ALA A 268 -5.05 -3.83 -21.06
C ALA A 268 -4.09 -3.91 -19.85
N LEU A 269 -4.32 -3.12 -18.80
CA LEU A 269 -3.54 -3.14 -17.56
C LEU A 269 -3.74 -4.45 -16.81
N ILE A 270 -4.99 -4.90 -16.62
CA ILE A 270 -5.31 -6.19 -16.00
C ILE A 270 -4.68 -7.34 -16.81
N LYS A 271 -4.74 -7.28 -18.14
CA LYS A 271 -4.11 -8.28 -19.03
C LYS A 271 -2.58 -8.35 -18.88
N HIS A 272 -1.93 -7.21 -18.61
CA HIS A 272 -0.47 -7.10 -18.58
C HIS A 272 0.13 -7.37 -17.19
N TYR A 273 -0.55 -6.96 -16.11
CA TYR A 273 -0.07 -7.06 -14.73
C TYR A 273 -0.80 -8.07 -13.87
N GLY A 274 -1.99 -8.55 -14.27
CA GLY A 274 -2.83 -9.47 -13.50
C GLY A 274 -2.01 -10.62 -12.88
N PRO A 275 -1.86 -10.67 -11.55
CA PRO A 275 -1.03 -11.65 -10.88
C PRO A 275 -1.55 -13.08 -11.04
N THR A 276 -0.64 -14.03 -10.86
CA THR A 276 -1.02 -15.43 -10.64
C THR A 276 -1.14 -15.67 -9.14
N VAL A 277 -2.33 -16.06 -8.70
CA VAL A 277 -2.59 -16.42 -7.30
C VAL A 277 -2.37 -17.92 -7.14
N PHE A 278 -1.44 -18.34 -6.28
CA PHE A 278 -1.24 -19.74 -5.89
C PHE A 278 -1.94 -20.05 -4.59
N PHE A 279 -2.64 -21.18 -4.55
CA PHE A 279 -3.19 -21.76 -3.32
C PHE A 279 -2.24 -22.85 -2.82
N HIS A 280 -2.12 -22.99 -1.51
CA HIS A 280 -1.23 -23.97 -0.88
C HIS A 280 -1.49 -25.41 -1.43
N PRO A 281 -0.47 -26.28 -1.62
CA PRO A 281 -0.65 -27.61 -2.22
C PRO A 281 -1.56 -28.56 -1.42
N ASP A 282 -1.69 -28.33 -0.11
CA ASP A 282 -2.64 -29.02 0.78
C ASP A 282 -3.98 -28.29 0.94
N GLU A 283 -4.28 -27.27 0.13
CA GLU A 283 -5.56 -26.57 0.22
C GLU A 283 -6.72 -27.49 -0.21
N VAL A 284 -7.81 -27.44 0.54
CA VAL A 284 -9.05 -28.22 0.33
C VAL A 284 -10.27 -27.32 0.14
N TYR A 285 -10.20 -26.07 0.59
CA TYR A 285 -11.21 -25.03 0.39
C TYR A 285 -10.67 -24.08 -0.68
N LEU A 286 -11.11 -24.27 -1.93
CA LEU A 286 -10.64 -23.49 -3.07
C LEU A 286 -11.63 -22.35 -3.39
N PRO A 287 -11.19 -21.26 -4.04
CA PRO A 287 -12.10 -20.19 -4.45
C PRO A 287 -13.15 -20.65 -5.47
N SER A 288 -14.16 -19.82 -5.69
CA SER A 288 -15.16 -20.01 -6.75
C SER A 288 -15.68 -18.67 -7.26
N SER A 289 -16.48 -18.67 -8.33
CA SER A 289 -17.33 -17.50 -8.63
C SER A 289 -18.54 -17.45 -7.69
N VAL A 290 -19.01 -16.23 -7.41
CA VAL A 290 -20.24 -15.99 -6.66
C VAL A 290 -21.45 -16.66 -7.34
N SER A 291 -21.50 -16.65 -8.69
CA SER A 291 -22.57 -17.33 -9.46
C SER A 291 -22.57 -18.83 -9.19
N TRP A 292 -21.40 -19.48 -9.19
CA TRP A 292 -21.29 -20.91 -8.88
C TRP A 292 -21.76 -21.21 -7.45
N PHE A 293 -21.37 -20.40 -6.46
CA PHE A 293 -21.78 -20.59 -5.07
C PHE A 293 -23.30 -20.53 -4.89
N PHE A 294 -23.97 -19.55 -5.51
CA PHE A 294 -25.43 -19.46 -5.48
C PHE A 294 -26.10 -20.60 -6.24
N GLU A 295 -25.64 -20.92 -7.45
CA GLU A 295 -26.22 -21.98 -8.30
C GLU A 295 -26.09 -23.39 -7.71
N ASN A 296 -25.10 -23.64 -6.85
CA ASN A 296 -24.85 -24.96 -6.26
C ASN A 296 -25.50 -25.14 -4.87
N GLY A 297 -26.28 -24.17 -4.38
CA GLY A 297 -27.18 -24.36 -3.22
C GLY A 297 -26.87 -23.54 -1.97
N ALA A 298 -26.12 -22.44 -2.08
CA ALA A 298 -26.05 -21.45 -1.00
C ALA A 298 -27.42 -20.81 -0.74
N LEU A 299 -27.72 -20.50 0.52
CA LEU A 299 -29.05 -20.09 0.96
C LEU A 299 -29.02 -18.74 1.68
N LEU A 300 -30.03 -17.90 1.42
CA LEU A 300 -30.31 -16.68 2.17
C LEU A 300 -31.19 -17.00 3.38
N TYR A 301 -30.65 -16.86 4.58
CA TYR A 301 -31.40 -16.96 5.83
C TYR A 301 -31.95 -15.60 6.27
N LYS A 302 -32.92 -15.64 7.18
CA LYS A 302 -33.54 -14.45 7.75
C LYS A 302 -33.93 -14.69 9.21
N GLU A 303 -33.70 -13.68 10.05
CA GLU A 303 -34.16 -13.68 11.45
C GLU A 303 -35.65 -14.10 11.56
N GLY A 304 -35.92 -15.04 12.46
CA GLY A 304 -37.26 -15.59 12.68
C GLY A 304 -37.75 -16.58 11.62
N ARG A 305 -36.90 -17.04 10.69
CA ARG A 305 -37.18 -18.16 9.78
C ARG A 305 -36.16 -19.28 9.97
N GLU A 306 -36.66 -20.50 10.15
CA GLU A 306 -35.83 -21.71 10.31
C GLU A 306 -35.27 -22.24 8.98
N LYS A 307 -35.83 -21.84 7.84
CA LYS A 307 -35.40 -22.29 6.51
C LYS A 307 -34.81 -21.15 5.70
N GLY A 308 -33.65 -21.41 5.10
CA GLY A 308 -33.06 -20.58 4.06
C GLY A 308 -33.92 -20.51 2.80
N LEU A 309 -33.62 -19.54 1.94
CA LEU A 309 -34.23 -19.31 0.65
C LEU A 309 -33.18 -19.45 -0.46
N ASP A 310 -33.54 -20.09 -1.56
CA ASP A 310 -32.68 -20.22 -2.75
C ASP A 310 -32.24 -18.83 -3.24
N ILE A 311 -30.96 -18.68 -3.59
CA ILE A 311 -30.39 -17.44 -4.13
C ILE A 311 -30.39 -17.53 -5.66
N ASP A 312 -30.80 -16.45 -6.34
CA ASP A 312 -30.62 -16.36 -7.80
C ASP A 312 -29.13 -16.29 -8.16
N SER A 313 -28.73 -16.88 -9.29
CA SER A 313 -27.37 -16.84 -9.85
C SER A 313 -26.63 -15.48 -9.76
N LYS A 314 -27.34 -14.35 -9.87
CA LYS A 314 -26.75 -13.00 -9.81
C LYS A 314 -26.91 -12.31 -8.45
N GLY A 315 -27.55 -12.96 -7.49
CA GLY A 315 -27.98 -12.39 -6.21
C GLY A 315 -29.14 -11.41 -6.34
N SER A 316 -29.96 -11.47 -7.42
CA SER A 316 -31.00 -10.46 -7.68
C SER A 316 -32.15 -10.45 -6.67
N ASN A 317 -32.29 -11.51 -5.86
CA ASN A 317 -33.23 -11.62 -4.75
C ASN A 317 -32.61 -11.31 -3.37
N LEU A 318 -31.34 -10.93 -3.28
CA LEU A 318 -30.70 -10.50 -2.04
C LEU A 318 -31.16 -9.09 -1.63
N PRO A 319 -31.27 -8.77 -0.32
CA PRO A 319 -31.59 -7.42 0.14
C PRO A 319 -30.42 -6.45 -0.13
N GLY A 320 -30.59 -5.60 -1.14
CA GLY A 320 -29.61 -4.60 -1.55
C GLY A 320 -29.61 -3.30 -0.70
N GLY A 321 -28.44 -2.71 -0.50
CA GLY A 321 -28.21 -1.44 0.19
C GLY A 321 -28.50 -1.48 1.70
N GLY A 322 -28.36 -0.33 2.37
CA GLY A 322 -28.43 -0.22 3.83
C GLY A 322 -27.13 -0.65 4.51
N SER A 323 -27.16 -0.92 5.81
CA SER A 323 -26.03 -1.47 6.58
C SER A 323 -26.27 -2.93 6.94
N ASN A 324 -25.23 -3.60 7.46
CA ASN A 324 -25.46 -4.78 8.29
C ASN A 324 -26.42 -4.44 9.44
N ASP A 325 -27.49 -5.22 9.59
CA ASP A 325 -28.51 -5.09 10.62
C ASP A 325 -28.84 -6.43 11.31
N GLY A 326 -28.03 -7.47 11.09
CA GLY A 326 -28.14 -8.81 11.66
C GLY A 326 -29.38 -9.61 11.27
N LYS A 327 -30.23 -9.12 10.34
CA LYS A 327 -31.51 -9.75 10.00
C LYS A 327 -31.44 -10.79 8.88
N PHE A 328 -30.34 -10.81 8.14
CA PHE A 328 -30.13 -11.70 7.00
C PHE A 328 -28.66 -12.10 6.99
N TRP A 329 -28.39 -13.37 6.71
CA TRP A 329 -27.05 -13.89 6.46
C TRP A 329 -27.12 -14.94 5.35
N LEU A 330 -26.01 -15.18 4.66
CA LEU A 330 -25.88 -16.34 3.79
C LEU A 330 -25.35 -17.53 4.60
N ASP A 331 -25.71 -18.74 4.20
CA ASP A 331 -25.15 -19.96 4.78
C ASP A 331 -25.14 -21.10 3.74
N LEU A 332 -24.48 -22.18 4.12
CA LEU A 332 -24.44 -23.44 3.38
C LEU A 332 -25.79 -24.18 3.49
N PRO A 333 -26.09 -25.12 2.58
CA PRO A 333 -27.30 -25.95 2.69
C PRO A 333 -27.26 -26.83 3.94
N ASP A 334 -28.46 -27.11 4.50
CA ASP A 334 -28.63 -27.92 5.72
C ASP A 334 -28.13 -29.39 5.57
N ASP A 335 -27.92 -29.87 4.34
CA ASP A 335 -27.47 -31.23 4.08
C ASP A 335 -25.94 -31.36 4.00
N GLY A 336 -25.40 -32.39 4.65
CA GLY A 336 -23.95 -32.50 4.86
C GLY A 336 -23.12 -32.72 3.59
N GLU A 337 -23.66 -33.44 2.59
CA GLU A 337 -22.91 -33.75 1.37
C GLU A 337 -22.80 -32.53 0.44
N ASN A 338 -23.88 -31.78 0.23
CA ASN A 338 -23.82 -30.53 -0.55
C ASN A 338 -23.10 -29.42 0.23
N SER A 339 -23.23 -29.38 1.56
CA SER A 339 -22.48 -28.46 2.43
C SER A 339 -20.97 -28.67 2.29
N ASP A 340 -20.48 -29.91 2.37
CA ASP A 340 -19.06 -30.21 2.21
C ASP A 340 -18.57 -29.99 0.77
N TYR A 341 -19.40 -30.27 -0.25
CA TYR A 341 -19.10 -29.93 -1.64
C TYR A 341 -18.96 -28.41 -1.87
N LEU A 342 -19.85 -27.59 -1.30
CA LEU A 342 -19.76 -26.13 -1.40
C LEU A 342 -18.50 -25.57 -0.75
N LYS A 343 -18.11 -26.09 0.43
CA LYS A 343 -16.87 -25.67 1.12
C LYS A 343 -15.63 -25.90 0.26
N CYS A 344 -15.57 -27.00 -0.49
CA CYS A 344 -14.45 -27.27 -1.39
C CYS A 344 -14.31 -26.23 -2.51
N GLY A 345 -15.38 -25.51 -2.84
CA GLY A 345 -15.42 -24.51 -3.91
C GLY A 345 -15.17 -25.10 -5.30
N ASN A 346 -14.83 -24.23 -6.25
CA ASN A 346 -14.64 -24.62 -7.64
C ASN A 346 -13.66 -23.69 -8.35
N LEU A 347 -12.39 -24.07 -8.31
CA LEU A 347 -11.26 -23.35 -8.90
C LEU A 347 -11.43 -23.09 -10.42
N GLU A 348 -12.17 -23.94 -11.15
CA GLU A 348 -12.47 -23.70 -12.56
C GLU A 348 -13.47 -22.55 -12.75
N SER A 349 -14.42 -22.37 -11.85
CA SER A 349 -15.35 -21.24 -11.86
C SER A 349 -14.73 -19.93 -11.34
N ALA A 350 -13.60 -20.00 -10.62
CA ALA A 350 -13.02 -18.86 -9.94
C ALA A 350 -12.64 -17.71 -10.90
N GLU A 351 -13.01 -16.50 -10.50
CA GLU A 351 -12.75 -15.24 -11.20
C GLU A 351 -12.45 -14.14 -10.18
N LEU A 352 -11.75 -13.09 -10.60
CA LEU A 352 -11.44 -11.94 -9.74
C LEU A 352 -12.47 -10.82 -9.95
N TYR A 353 -12.97 -10.28 -8.86
CA TYR A 353 -13.90 -9.16 -8.86
C TYR A 353 -13.11 -7.86 -8.67
N VAL A 354 -13.07 -7.03 -9.71
CA VAL A 354 -12.10 -5.94 -9.82
C VAL A 354 -12.74 -4.58 -9.55
N HIS A 355 -12.12 -3.82 -8.66
CA HIS A 355 -12.46 -2.43 -8.34
C HIS A 355 -11.31 -1.50 -8.75
N ILE A 356 -11.61 -0.51 -9.59
CA ILE A 356 -10.63 0.46 -10.10
C ILE A 356 -10.79 1.80 -9.37
N LYS A 357 -9.87 2.09 -8.46
CA LYS A 357 -9.91 3.28 -7.59
C LYS A 357 -8.89 4.33 -8.04
N PRO A 358 -9.25 5.63 -8.15
CA PRO A 358 -8.28 6.71 -8.12
C PRO A 358 -7.45 6.66 -6.84
N ALA A 359 -6.13 6.78 -6.94
CA ALA A 359 -5.22 6.85 -5.82
C ALA A 359 -4.33 8.09 -5.92
N SER A 360 -3.87 8.62 -4.78
CA SER A 360 -2.98 9.81 -4.74
C SER A 360 -3.51 10.98 -5.60
N GLY A 361 -4.79 11.33 -5.40
CA GLY A 361 -5.46 12.40 -6.16
C GLY A 361 -5.64 12.12 -7.65
N GLY A 362 -5.68 10.84 -8.06
CA GLY A 362 -5.80 10.42 -9.46
C GLY A 362 -4.47 10.46 -10.24
N THR A 363 -3.33 10.61 -9.56
CA THR A 363 -2.00 10.44 -10.19
C THR A 363 -1.54 8.97 -10.22
N PHE A 364 -2.23 8.11 -9.47
CA PHE A 364 -2.13 6.67 -9.53
C PHE A 364 -3.53 6.05 -9.68
N THR A 365 -3.57 4.81 -10.16
CA THR A 365 -4.76 3.95 -10.18
C THR A 365 -4.48 2.71 -9.36
N ASP A 366 -5.35 2.44 -8.40
CA ASP A 366 -5.35 1.18 -7.65
C ASP A 366 -6.34 0.22 -8.31
N ILE A 367 -5.87 -0.98 -8.63
CA ILE A 367 -6.68 -2.10 -9.13
C ILE A 367 -6.76 -3.12 -8.01
N ALA A 368 -7.82 -3.02 -7.19
CA ALA A 368 -8.12 -3.99 -6.15
C ALA A 368 -8.79 -5.21 -6.79
N MET A 369 -8.23 -6.40 -6.57
CA MET A 369 -8.71 -7.66 -7.11
C MET A 369 -9.18 -8.53 -5.95
N TRP A 370 -10.50 -8.65 -5.82
CA TRP A 370 -11.17 -9.47 -4.80
C TRP A 370 -11.36 -10.90 -5.30
N ILE A 371 -11.15 -11.87 -4.42
CA ILE A 371 -11.44 -13.28 -4.65
C ILE A 371 -12.44 -13.79 -3.63
N PHE A 372 -13.35 -14.65 -4.06
CA PHE A 372 -14.39 -15.22 -3.22
C PHE A 372 -14.06 -16.68 -2.85
N CYS A 373 -14.01 -16.94 -1.55
CA CYS A 373 -13.83 -18.27 -0.97
C CYS A 373 -15.13 -18.71 -0.30
N PRO A 374 -15.84 -19.73 -0.82
CA PRO A 374 -17.08 -20.24 -0.22
C PRO A 374 -16.97 -20.62 1.26
N PHE A 375 -15.77 -20.98 1.72
CA PHE A 375 -15.49 -21.33 3.10
C PHE A 375 -14.05 -21.04 3.46
N ASN A 376 -13.84 -20.37 4.59
CA ASN A 376 -12.55 -20.25 5.24
C ASN A 376 -12.36 -21.44 6.20
N GLY A 377 -11.20 -22.09 6.14
CA GLY A 377 -10.90 -23.31 6.90
C GLY A 377 -10.49 -23.04 8.36
N PRO A 378 -10.44 -24.07 9.21
CA PRO A 378 -10.04 -23.90 10.59
C PRO A 378 -8.56 -23.48 10.72
N ALA A 379 -8.33 -22.52 11.60
CA ALA A 379 -7.03 -21.92 11.84
C ALA A 379 -6.04 -22.85 12.57
N THR A 380 -4.75 -22.55 12.45
CA THR A 380 -3.68 -23.21 13.19
C THR A 380 -2.91 -22.20 14.04
N LEU A 381 -2.87 -22.41 15.36
CA LEU A 381 -2.05 -21.62 16.28
C LEU A 381 -0.61 -22.14 16.26
N LYS A 382 0.36 -21.26 16.02
CA LYS A 382 1.79 -21.53 16.23
C LYS A 382 2.22 -20.98 17.57
N ALA A 383 3.00 -21.75 18.32
CA ALA A 383 3.53 -21.38 19.63
C ALA A 383 4.98 -21.87 19.77
N VAL A 384 5.93 -21.01 19.39
CA VAL A 384 7.38 -21.26 19.34
C VAL A 384 7.74 -22.41 18.40
N LYS A 385 7.69 -23.66 18.88
CA LYS A 385 7.94 -24.90 18.11
C LYS A 385 6.73 -25.82 18.02
N LEU A 386 5.63 -25.48 18.70
CA LEU A 386 4.38 -26.21 18.63
C LEU A 386 3.47 -25.63 17.55
N ASN A 387 2.70 -26.51 16.90
CA ASN A 387 1.57 -26.13 16.06
C ASN A 387 0.32 -26.83 16.61
N ILE A 388 -0.77 -26.10 16.78
CA ILE A 388 -2.04 -26.57 17.30
C ILE A 388 -3.09 -26.20 16.26
N SER A 389 -3.44 -27.14 15.38
CA SER A 389 -4.56 -26.98 14.46
C SER A 389 -5.87 -27.10 15.22
N PHE A 390 -6.79 -26.17 15.01
CA PHE A 390 -8.12 -26.24 15.58
C PHE A 390 -9.04 -27.10 14.70
N ASN A 391 -10.14 -27.57 15.27
CA ASN A 391 -11.15 -28.34 14.53
C ASN A 391 -12.26 -27.47 13.93
N LYS A 392 -12.43 -26.24 14.44
CA LYS A 392 -13.53 -25.33 14.08
C LYS A 392 -13.18 -23.84 14.17
N ILE A 393 -12.28 -23.44 15.08
CA ILE A 393 -11.92 -22.02 15.27
C ILE A 393 -11.21 -21.48 14.03
N GLY A 394 -11.58 -20.27 13.60
CA GLY A 394 -11.13 -19.60 12.39
C GLY A 394 -11.94 -19.93 11.14
N GLN A 395 -12.96 -20.81 11.24
CA GLN A 395 -13.73 -21.25 10.08
C GLN A 395 -15.03 -20.44 9.94
N HIS A 396 -15.35 -20.00 8.73
CA HIS A 396 -16.59 -19.29 8.43
C HIS A 396 -16.97 -19.42 6.95
N VAL A 397 -18.21 -19.08 6.62
CA VAL A 397 -18.79 -19.22 5.27
C VAL A 397 -18.65 -17.90 4.51
N GLY A 398 -18.33 -17.97 3.22
CA GLY A 398 -18.41 -16.86 2.27
C GLY A 398 -17.39 -15.75 2.47
N ASP A 399 -16.11 -16.09 2.55
CA ASP A 399 -15.04 -15.12 2.81
C ASP A 399 -14.55 -14.39 1.54
N TRP A 400 -13.98 -13.21 1.76
CA TRP A 400 -13.59 -12.22 0.76
C TRP A 400 -12.19 -11.69 1.01
N GLU A 401 -11.23 -12.22 0.25
CA GLU A 401 -9.82 -11.82 0.29
C GLU A 401 -9.45 -10.94 -0.91
N HIS A 402 -8.39 -10.14 -0.80
CA HIS A 402 -7.96 -9.28 -1.90
C HIS A 402 -6.47 -8.93 -1.90
N PHE A 403 -6.02 -8.41 -3.04
CA PHE A 403 -4.75 -7.74 -3.23
C PHE A 403 -4.94 -6.56 -4.18
N THR A 404 -4.12 -5.51 -4.06
CA THR A 404 -4.30 -4.26 -4.84
C THR A 404 -3.02 -3.88 -5.59
N LEU A 405 -3.11 -3.73 -6.91
CA LEU A 405 -1.99 -3.21 -7.72
C LEU A 405 -2.05 -1.69 -7.83
N ARG A 406 -0.95 -0.98 -7.55
CA ARG A 406 -0.86 0.48 -7.72
C ARG A 406 -0.06 0.84 -8.97
N LEU A 407 -0.72 1.50 -9.91
CA LEU A 407 -0.23 1.84 -11.25
C LEU A 407 -0.05 3.35 -11.40
N SER A 408 1.04 3.80 -12.01
CA SER A 408 1.35 5.22 -12.19
C SER A 408 0.66 5.79 -13.43
N ASN A 409 -0.29 6.71 -13.26
CA ASN A 409 -1.10 7.26 -14.37
C ASN A 409 -0.28 8.09 -15.38
N PHE A 410 0.94 8.49 -15.02
CA PHE A 410 1.90 9.09 -15.95
C PHE A 410 2.39 8.12 -17.05
N THR A 411 2.35 6.81 -16.82
CA THR A 411 3.08 5.81 -17.64
C THR A 411 2.37 4.46 -17.82
N GLY A 412 1.40 4.13 -16.97
CA GLY A 412 0.84 2.79 -16.82
C GLY A 412 1.80 1.76 -16.19
N GLU A 413 2.89 2.21 -15.59
CA GLU A 413 3.86 1.36 -14.90
C GLU A 413 3.32 0.84 -13.55
N LEU A 414 3.56 -0.44 -13.23
CA LEU A 414 3.33 -1.00 -11.88
C LEU A 414 4.38 -0.47 -10.90
N TRP A 415 3.94 0.08 -9.77
CA TRP A 415 4.78 0.71 -8.77
C TRP A 415 4.90 -0.12 -7.49
N CYS A 416 3.79 -0.57 -6.95
CA CYS A 416 3.75 -1.46 -5.79
C CYS A 416 2.49 -2.33 -5.82
N ALA A 417 2.48 -3.38 -5.01
CA ALA A 417 1.30 -4.21 -4.77
C ALA A 417 1.06 -4.35 -3.26
N TYR A 418 -0.23 -4.31 -2.87
CA TYR A 418 -0.71 -4.56 -1.52
C TYR A 418 -1.18 -6.01 -1.38
N PHE A 419 -0.80 -6.63 -0.28
CA PHE A 419 -1.17 -7.99 0.10
C PHE A 419 -1.99 -7.95 1.39
N SER A 420 -3.25 -8.41 1.35
CA SER A 420 -4.13 -8.45 2.53
C SER A 420 -3.75 -9.60 3.46
N GLU A 421 -3.26 -9.27 4.66
CA GLU A 421 -2.90 -10.22 5.73
C GLU A 421 -3.99 -10.23 6.84
N HIS A 422 -5.25 -10.26 6.41
CA HIS A 422 -6.48 -10.11 7.21
C HIS A 422 -6.65 -8.75 7.92
N SER A 423 -6.00 -8.54 9.07
CA SER A 423 -6.26 -7.39 9.97
C SER A 423 -5.60 -6.07 9.50
N GLY A 424 -5.00 -6.10 8.32
CA GLY A 424 -4.07 -5.16 7.73
C GLY A 424 -3.33 -5.88 6.61
N GLY A 425 -2.19 -5.37 6.18
CA GLY A 425 -1.42 -5.96 5.10
C GLY A 425 -0.23 -5.10 4.70
N GLU A 426 0.57 -5.58 3.75
CA GLU A 426 1.82 -4.92 3.37
C GLU A 426 1.79 -4.42 1.92
N TRP A 427 2.29 -3.21 1.69
CA TRP A 427 2.64 -2.70 0.37
C TRP A 427 4.11 -2.99 0.09
N LEU A 428 4.39 -3.82 -0.92
CA LEU A 428 5.76 -4.01 -1.42
C LEU A 428 6.00 -3.25 -2.71
N ASP A 429 7.19 -2.68 -2.87
CA ASP A 429 7.61 -2.09 -4.14
C ASP A 429 7.72 -3.17 -5.22
N ALA A 430 7.43 -2.84 -6.48
CA ALA A 430 7.56 -3.81 -7.57
C ALA A 430 9.00 -4.33 -7.82
N SER A 431 10.02 -3.85 -7.08
CA SER A 431 11.37 -4.44 -7.06
C SER A 431 11.53 -5.60 -6.10
N GLU A 432 10.59 -5.74 -5.16
CA GLU A 432 10.55 -6.78 -4.13
C GLU A 432 9.60 -7.92 -4.54
N LEU A 433 8.71 -7.68 -5.51
CA LEU A 433 7.77 -8.66 -6.03
C LEU A 433 8.44 -9.79 -6.83
N GLU A 434 7.95 -11.01 -6.64
CA GLU A 434 8.23 -12.13 -7.53
C GLU A 434 7.36 -12.07 -8.79
N PHE A 435 7.96 -12.38 -9.95
CA PHE A 435 7.28 -12.35 -11.26
C PHE A 435 7.38 -13.70 -11.97
N ILE A 436 6.23 -14.26 -12.37
CA ILE A 436 6.15 -15.57 -13.03
C ILE A 436 6.33 -15.47 -14.55
N LYS A 437 5.79 -14.43 -15.18
CA LYS A 437 5.86 -14.24 -16.64
C LYS A 437 5.60 -12.80 -17.04
N GLY A 438 6.59 -12.18 -17.67
CA GLY A 438 6.53 -10.75 -18.02
C GLY A 438 6.37 -9.91 -16.75
N ASN A 439 5.41 -8.99 -16.75
CA ASN A 439 5.14 -8.11 -15.60
C ASN A 439 4.02 -8.62 -14.68
N LYS A 440 3.62 -9.89 -14.80
CA LYS A 440 2.68 -10.52 -13.86
C LYS A 440 3.42 -10.94 -12.61
N SER A 441 3.07 -10.33 -11.48
CA SER A 441 3.57 -10.74 -10.18
C SER A 441 2.90 -12.04 -9.70
N ILE A 442 3.38 -12.56 -8.57
CA ILE A 442 2.82 -13.71 -7.87
C ILE A 442 2.12 -13.23 -6.59
N VAL A 443 1.03 -13.90 -6.23
CA VAL A 443 0.38 -13.80 -4.91
C VAL A 443 0.28 -15.21 -4.35
N TYR A 444 0.65 -15.40 -3.09
CA TYR A 444 0.49 -16.68 -2.39
C TYR A 444 -0.65 -16.57 -1.38
N SER A 445 -1.71 -17.34 -1.61
CA SER A 445 -2.85 -17.47 -0.70
C SER A 445 -2.50 -18.47 0.40
N SER A 446 -2.70 -18.09 1.66
CA SER A 446 -2.40 -18.95 2.81
C SER A 446 -3.35 -20.15 2.90
N LYS A 447 -2.83 -21.26 3.41
CA LYS A 447 -3.62 -22.48 3.67
C LYS A 447 -4.71 -22.20 4.71
N SER A 448 -5.93 -22.67 4.44
CA SER A 448 -7.15 -22.49 5.22
C SER A 448 -7.64 -21.05 5.35
N GLY A 449 -6.75 -20.07 5.55
CA GLY A 449 -7.08 -18.66 5.82
C GLY A 449 -7.18 -17.76 4.57
N HIS A 450 -6.67 -18.22 3.43
CA HIS A 450 -6.69 -17.52 2.13
C HIS A 450 -6.02 -16.14 2.01
N ALA A 451 -5.62 -15.50 3.12
CA ALA A 451 -4.86 -14.25 3.16
C ALA A 451 -3.70 -14.24 2.16
N SER A 452 -3.48 -13.09 1.56
CA SER A 452 -2.54 -12.88 0.47
C SER A 452 -1.16 -12.52 1.00
N PHE A 453 -0.11 -13.17 0.47
CA PHE A 453 1.29 -12.92 0.83
C PHE A 453 2.18 -12.80 -0.42
N PRO A 454 3.29 -12.04 -0.36
CA PRO A 454 4.18 -11.81 -1.50
C PRO A 454 5.14 -12.96 -1.82
N HIS A 455 5.45 -13.82 -0.84
CA HIS A 455 6.46 -14.87 -0.95
C HIS A 455 5.93 -16.21 -0.38
N PRO A 456 6.49 -17.36 -0.81
CA PRO A 456 6.20 -18.63 -0.15
C PRO A 456 6.90 -18.69 1.22
N GLY A 457 6.22 -19.24 2.23
CA GLY A 457 6.76 -19.24 3.59
C GLY A 457 5.74 -19.62 4.67
N CYS A 458 6.09 -19.30 5.91
CA CYS A 458 5.26 -19.54 7.09
C CYS A 458 5.20 -18.26 7.93
N TYR A 459 4.13 -17.51 7.74
CA TYR A 459 3.85 -16.23 8.39
C TYR A 459 3.15 -16.45 9.74
N ILE A 460 3.27 -15.46 10.64
CA ILE A 460 2.66 -15.51 11.98
C ILE A 460 1.94 -14.18 12.25
N GLN A 461 0.62 -14.21 12.23
CA GLN A 461 -0.22 -13.08 12.67
C GLN A 461 -0.31 -13.12 14.20
N GLY A 462 0.46 -12.25 14.86
CA GLY A 462 0.56 -12.19 16.32
C GLY A 462 1.93 -11.69 16.79
N SER A 463 2.37 -12.15 17.96
CA SER A 463 3.67 -11.76 18.50
C SER A 463 4.82 -12.50 17.82
N THR A 464 5.32 -11.94 16.73
CA THR A 464 6.54 -12.40 16.02
C THR A 464 7.73 -12.56 16.96
N LYS A 465 7.92 -11.62 17.89
CA LYS A 465 8.96 -11.65 18.94
C LYS A 465 8.88 -12.88 19.86
N LEU A 466 7.68 -13.37 20.15
CA LEU A 466 7.47 -14.59 20.95
C LEU A 466 7.32 -15.84 20.08
N GLY A 467 7.13 -15.70 18.77
CA GLY A 467 6.77 -16.78 17.86
C GLY A 467 5.39 -17.37 18.17
N ILE A 468 4.43 -16.54 18.60
CA ILE A 468 3.07 -16.95 18.99
C ILE A 468 2.04 -16.17 18.17
N GLY A 469 1.15 -16.87 17.47
CA GLY A 469 0.10 -16.27 16.64
C GLY A 469 -0.57 -17.27 15.70
N LEU A 470 -1.53 -16.81 14.90
CA LEU A 470 -2.11 -17.60 13.82
C LEU A 470 -1.05 -17.88 12.75
N ARG A 471 -1.05 -19.11 12.25
CA ARG A 471 -0.07 -19.61 11.28
C ARG A 471 -0.66 -19.56 9.88
N ASN A 472 -0.03 -18.77 9.01
CA ASN A 472 -0.35 -18.70 7.60
C ASN A 472 0.77 -19.39 6.80
N ASP A 473 0.45 -20.55 6.19
CA ASP A 473 1.40 -21.32 5.37
C ASP A 473 1.14 -21.08 3.88
N CYS A 474 2.15 -20.60 3.16
CA CYS A 474 2.09 -20.16 1.78
C CYS A 474 3.09 -20.95 0.92
N ALA A 475 2.65 -21.51 -0.21
CA ALA A 475 3.54 -22.24 -1.12
C ALA A 475 2.98 -22.29 -2.55
N GLU A 476 3.87 -22.41 -3.53
CA GLU A 476 3.50 -22.66 -4.93
C GLU A 476 2.82 -24.03 -5.08
N SER A 477 1.82 -24.12 -5.95
CA SER A 477 1.19 -25.40 -6.29
C SER A 477 0.56 -25.39 -7.69
N LYS A 478 -0.03 -26.52 -8.09
CA LYS A 478 -0.85 -26.62 -9.30
C LYS A 478 -2.20 -25.90 -9.20
N TYR A 479 -2.63 -25.52 -7.99
CA TYR A 479 -3.87 -24.81 -7.75
C TYR A 479 -3.57 -23.31 -7.88
N MET A 480 -4.02 -22.72 -8.99
CA MET A 480 -3.74 -21.32 -9.30
C MET A 480 -4.87 -20.66 -10.09
N VAL A 481 -5.00 -19.34 -9.93
CA VAL A 481 -5.87 -18.48 -10.75
C VAL A 481 -5.02 -17.40 -11.41
N ASP A 482 -5.12 -17.28 -12.74
CA ASP A 482 -4.53 -16.17 -13.50
C ASP A 482 -5.56 -15.04 -13.60
N SER A 483 -5.45 -14.05 -12.71
CA SER A 483 -6.39 -12.93 -12.59
C SER A 483 -6.53 -12.08 -13.85
N SER A 484 -5.58 -12.19 -14.79
CA SER A 484 -5.67 -11.51 -16.09
C SER A 484 -6.64 -12.16 -17.08
N THR A 485 -7.17 -13.35 -16.77
CA THR A 485 -7.92 -14.21 -17.72
C THR A 485 -9.39 -14.37 -17.39
N LYS A 486 -9.74 -14.48 -16.10
CA LYS A 486 -11.12 -14.57 -15.59
C LYS A 486 -11.31 -13.50 -14.53
N TYR A 487 -12.02 -12.45 -14.90
CA TYR A 487 -12.34 -11.35 -14.00
C TYR A 487 -13.60 -10.61 -14.45
N GLN A 488 -14.27 -9.98 -13.49
CA GLN A 488 -15.37 -9.06 -13.70
C GLN A 488 -15.00 -7.70 -13.11
N ILE A 489 -15.08 -6.62 -13.90
CA ILE A 489 -14.99 -5.26 -13.35
C ILE A 489 -16.33 -4.97 -12.67
N ILE A 490 -16.30 -4.81 -11.34
CA ILE A 490 -17.50 -4.61 -10.52
C ILE A 490 -17.68 -3.15 -10.07
N ALA A 491 -16.60 -2.36 -10.07
CA ALA A 491 -16.64 -0.94 -9.73
C ALA A 491 -15.49 -0.14 -10.39
N ALA A 492 -15.80 1.08 -10.82
CA ALA A 492 -14.89 2.06 -11.41
C ALA A 492 -15.59 3.44 -11.44
N GLU A 493 -15.89 3.99 -10.26
CA GLU A 493 -16.80 5.13 -10.06
C GLU A 493 -16.43 6.38 -10.88
N TYR A 494 -15.14 6.61 -11.11
CA TYR A 494 -14.62 7.74 -11.90
C TYR A 494 -15.01 7.69 -13.39
N LEU A 495 -15.43 6.53 -13.93
CA LEU A 495 -15.93 6.42 -15.30
C LEU A 495 -17.38 6.94 -15.43
N GLY A 496 -18.08 7.17 -14.32
CA GLY A 496 -19.47 7.62 -14.31
C GLY A 496 -20.49 6.52 -14.69
N ASP A 497 -21.76 6.86 -14.48
CA ASP A 497 -22.89 5.92 -14.63
C ASP A 497 -23.03 5.36 -16.05
N GLY A 498 -23.31 4.05 -16.15
CA GLY A 498 -23.67 3.37 -17.39
C GLY A 498 -22.52 2.71 -18.16
N ASN A 499 -21.26 2.87 -17.74
CA ASN A 499 -20.11 2.24 -18.40
C ASN A 499 -19.87 0.76 -17.99
N PHE A 500 -20.43 0.31 -16.87
CA PHE A 500 -20.51 -1.10 -16.46
C PHE A 500 -21.77 -1.30 -15.62
N THR A 501 -22.19 -2.56 -15.42
CA THR A 501 -23.34 -2.90 -14.57
C THR A 501 -22.83 -3.60 -13.32
N GLU A 502 -23.07 -2.98 -12.17
CA GLU A 502 -22.74 -3.58 -10.87
C GLU A 502 -23.55 -4.87 -10.64
N PRO A 503 -22.93 -5.97 -10.13
CA PRO A 503 -23.67 -7.16 -9.74
C PRO A 503 -24.65 -6.90 -8.59
N HIS A 504 -25.84 -7.53 -8.62
CA HIS A 504 -26.81 -7.35 -7.53
C HIS A 504 -26.28 -7.82 -6.17
N TRP A 505 -25.46 -8.87 -6.13
CA TRP A 505 -24.82 -9.35 -4.90
C TRP A 505 -23.85 -8.33 -4.28
N LEU A 506 -23.25 -7.42 -5.06
CA LEU A 506 -22.32 -6.43 -4.50
C LEU A 506 -23.05 -5.41 -3.61
N GLN A 507 -24.37 -5.27 -3.79
CA GLN A 507 -25.23 -4.44 -2.95
C GLN A 507 -25.65 -5.14 -1.64
N TYR A 508 -25.28 -6.40 -1.40
CA TYR A 508 -25.64 -7.12 -0.19
C TYR A 508 -24.69 -6.82 0.98
N MET A 509 -25.06 -5.83 1.80
CA MET A 509 -24.26 -5.28 2.91
C MET A 509 -24.36 -6.06 4.23
N ARG A 510 -24.60 -7.37 4.18
CA ARG A 510 -24.85 -8.26 5.34
C ARG A 510 -23.83 -9.38 5.37
N GLU A 511 -23.88 -10.22 6.39
CA GLU A 511 -23.01 -11.37 6.54
C GLU A 511 -23.21 -12.39 5.40
N TRP A 512 -22.09 -12.85 4.85
CA TRP A 512 -21.99 -13.95 3.89
C TRP A 512 -21.82 -15.33 4.57
N GLY A 513 -21.80 -15.34 5.89
CA GLY A 513 -21.82 -16.53 6.73
C GLY A 513 -22.62 -16.34 8.03
N PRO A 514 -22.91 -17.41 8.77
CA PRO A 514 -23.56 -17.32 10.07
C PRO A 514 -22.58 -16.86 11.16
N THR A 515 -23.08 -16.19 12.20
CA THR A 515 -22.30 -15.90 13.41
C THR A 515 -22.13 -17.17 14.27
N ILE A 516 -20.87 -17.56 14.51
CA ILE A 516 -20.48 -18.76 15.24
C ILE A 516 -19.92 -18.37 16.61
N VAL A 517 -20.57 -18.83 17.68
CA VAL A 517 -20.10 -18.64 19.07
C VAL A 517 -19.42 -19.91 19.58
N TYR A 518 -18.10 -19.83 19.83
CA TYR A 518 -17.35 -20.96 20.39
C TYR A 518 -17.47 -21.06 21.90
N ASN A 519 -17.35 -22.28 22.43
CA ASN A 519 -17.11 -22.49 23.87
C ASN A 519 -15.63 -22.20 24.18
N SER A 520 -15.27 -20.92 24.12
CA SER A 520 -13.92 -20.36 24.22
C SER A 520 -13.13 -20.97 25.38
N ARG A 521 -13.74 -21.09 26.57
CA ARG A 521 -13.11 -21.70 27.75
C ARG A 521 -12.55 -23.11 27.49
N SER A 522 -13.29 -23.95 26.78
CA SER A 522 -12.88 -25.34 26.54
C SER A 522 -11.70 -25.48 25.56
N GLU A 523 -11.59 -24.57 24.59
CA GLU A 523 -10.50 -24.53 23.63
C GLU A 523 -9.26 -23.82 24.23
N LEU A 524 -9.46 -22.73 24.96
CA LEU A 524 -8.42 -22.07 25.76
C LEU A 524 -7.77 -23.05 26.76
N GLU A 525 -8.54 -23.89 27.44
CA GLU A 525 -8.00 -24.92 28.34
C GLU A 525 -7.17 -26.00 27.61
N LYS A 526 -7.40 -26.27 26.32
CA LYS A 526 -6.51 -27.13 25.51
C LYS A 526 -5.20 -26.41 25.20
N ILE A 527 -5.27 -25.17 24.71
CA ILE A 527 -4.09 -24.35 24.39
C ILE A 527 -3.19 -24.21 25.63
N LEU A 528 -3.76 -23.86 26.79
CA LEU A 528 -3.02 -23.69 28.05
C LEU A 528 -2.31 -24.97 28.53
N LYS A 529 -2.84 -26.16 28.23
CA LYS A 529 -2.18 -27.45 28.57
C LYS A 529 -0.91 -27.67 27.76
N HIS A 530 -0.79 -27.08 26.58
CA HIS A 530 0.32 -27.27 25.65
C HIS A 530 1.34 -26.12 25.64
N LEU A 531 0.97 -24.91 26.08
CA LEU A 531 1.91 -23.79 26.20
C LEU A 531 2.98 -24.02 27.30
N PRO A 532 4.24 -23.56 27.12
CA PRO A 532 5.27 -23.60 28.15
C PRO A 532 4.86 -22.93 29.48
N PHE A 533 5.34 -23.48 30.61
CA PHE A 533 4.94 -23.07 31.97
C PHE A 533 5.08 -21.56 32.23
N PHE A 534 6.15 -20.94 31.73
CA PHE A 534 6.40 -19.50 31.89
C PHE A 534 5.43 -18.58 31.11
N ILE A 535 4.72 -19.09 30.10
CA ILE A 535 3.66 -18.35 29.39
C ILE A 535 2.30 -18.46 30.13
N ARG A 536 2.13 -19.48 30.99
CA ARG A 536 0.85 -19.73 31.70
C ARG A 536 0.57 -18.76 32.87
N PHE A 537 1.55 -17.98 33.32
CA PHE A 537 1.44 -17.23 34.58
C PHE A 537 0.68 -15.90 34.50
N SER A 538 0.32 -15.44 33.31
CA SER A 538 -0.39 -14.18 33.10
C SER A 538 -1.63 -14.41 32.24
N LEU A 539 -2.75 -14.75 32.90
CA LEU A 539 -4.07 -14.85 32.26
C LEU A 539 -4.50 -13.55 31.58
N GLU A 540 -4.05 -12.40 32.10
CA GLU A 540 -4.31 -11.07 31.52
C GLU A 540 -3.54 -10.90 30.20
N ASN A 541 -2.23 -11.17 30.14
CA ASN A 541 -1.47 -11.12 28.88
C ASN A 541 -1.93 -12.18 27.86
N LEU A 542 -2.51 -13.31 28.30
CA LEU A 542 -3.01 -14.34 27.39
C LEU A 542 -4.16 -13.84 26.53
N ILE A 543 -4.97 -12.88 27.00
CA ILE A 543 -6.04 -12.27 26.20
C ILE A 543 -5.47 -11.32 25.13
N GLU A 544 -4.33 -10.68 25.39
CA GLU A 544 -3.63 -9.84 24.39
C GLU A 544 -2.80 -10.66 23.38
N ILE A 545 -2.42 -11.89 23.72
CA ILE A 545 -1.58 -12.78 22.89
C ILE A 545 -2.42 -13.73 22.03
N LEU A 546 -3.67 -14.00 22.43
CA LEU A 546 -4.51 -15.00 21.78
C LEU A 546 -5.48 -14.37 20.75
N PRO A 547 -5.57 -14.96 19.53
CA PRO A 547 -6.39 -14.42 18.44
C PRO A 547 -7.88 -14.27 18.81
N THR A 548 -8.52 -13.21 18.32
CA THR A 548 -9.93 -12.83 18.59
C THR A 548 -10.93 -13.93 18.21
N GLU A 549 -10.60 -14.71 17.20
CA GLU A 549 -11.35 -15.83 16.62
C GLU A 549 -11.62 -16.92 17.66
N LEU A 550 -10.82 -17.00 18.74
CA LEU A 550 -11.02 -17.94 19.86
C LEU A 550 -12.28 -17.67 20.69
N TYR A 551 -12.88 -16.49 20.57
CA TYR A 551 -14.04 -16.06 21.34
C TYR A 551 -15.36 -16.16 20.55
N GLY A 552 -15.29 -16.19 19.23
CA GLY A 552 -16.40 -16.27 18.30
C GLY A 552 -16.02 -15.64 16.96
N GLU A 553 -16.81 -15.91 15.92
CA GLU A 553 -16.68 -15.33 14.59
C GLU A 553 -18.04 -14.79 14.14
N GLU A 554 -18.10 -13.52 13.75
CA GLU A 554 -19.21 -13.00 12.95
C GLU A 554 -18.98 -13.39 11.48
N GLY A 555 -20.06 -13.59 10.71
CA GLY A 555 -19.91 -13.92 9.30
C GLY A 555 -19.25 -12.77 8.53
N PRO A 556 -18.35 -13.05 7.58
CA PRO A 556 -17.67 -12.00 6.81
C PRO A 556 -18.69 -11.16 6.03
N THR A 557 -18.47 -9.86 5.94
CA THR A 557 -19.23 -8.98 5.06
C THR A 557 -18.59 -8.89 3.67
N GLY A 558 -19.40 -8.57 2.65
CA GLY A 558 -18.93 -8.41 1.26
C GLY A 558 -18.02 -7.19 1.07
N PRO A 559 -17.35 -7.07 -0.10
CA PRO A 559 -16.31 -6.07 -0.35
C PRO A 559 -16.70 -4.60 -0.05
N LYS A 560 -17.96 -4.21 -0.28
CA LYS A 560 -18.43 -2.84 -0.08
C LYS A 560 -18.56 -2.39 1.38
N GLU A 561 -18.68 -3.31 2.33
CA GLU A 561 -18.67 -2.99 3.77
C GLU A 561 -17.23 -2.83 4.31
N LYS A 562 -16.21 -3.16 3.53
CA LYS A 562 -14.80 -3.03 3.95
C LYS A 562 -14.39 -1.56 3.83
N ASN A 563 -13.69 -1.04 4.84
CA ASN A 563 -13.32 0.38 4.92
C ASN A 563 -12.35 0.85 3.81
N ASN A 564 -11.59 -0.08 3.23
CA ASN A 564 -10.72 0.12 2.07
C ASN A 564 -11.47 0.08 0.72
N TRP A 565 -12.81 -0.09 0.70
CA TRP A 565 -13.59 0.09 -0.53
C TRP A 565 -13.48 1.53 -1.03
N GLU A 566 -13.87 2.50 -0.19
CA GLU A 566 -13.67 3.93 -0.49
C GLU A 566 -12.28 4.43 -0.05
N GLY A 567 -11.69 3.79 0.96
CA GLY A 567 -10.40 4.16 1.55
C GLY A 567 -9.17 3.66 0.78
N ASP A 568 -8.01 4.04 1.30
CA ASP A 568 -6.74 3.38 1.01
C ASP A 568 -6.71 2.00 1.69
N GLU A 569 -5.84 1.11 1.20
CA GLU A 569 -5.56 -0.17 1.83
C GLU A 569 -4.97 0.01 3.24
N ARG A 570 -5.24 -0.95 4.14
CA ARG A 570 -4.88 -0.87 5.55
C ARG A 570 -3.50 -1.50 5.81
N CYS A 571 -2.50 -0.67 6.10
CA CYS A 571 -1.26 -1.12 6.74
C CYS A 571 -1.48 -1.43 8.23
#